data_AF-A0A1L8Z8R4-F1
#
_entry.id   AF-A0A1L8Z8R4-F1
#
_cell.length_a   1.000
_cell.length_b   1.000
_cell.length_c   1.000
_cell.angle_alpha   90.00
_cell.angle_beta   90.00
_cell.angle_gamma   90.00
#
_symmetry.space_group_name_H-M   'P 1'
#
loop_
_entity.id
_entity.type
_entity.pdbx_description
1 polymer ?
#
loop_
_entity_poly.entity_id
_entity_poly.type
_entity_poly.pdbx_seq_one_letter_code
_entity_poly.pdbx_strand_id
1 'polypeptide(L)'
;RVDAYSFACSSYTDKIEEYLYDPANSFPYKRGVKLVPKENSIYVEVGADTDMYGICVDVCEFSCTAYVLPITNNFEGYLVTRNPSIKIGEILDINNNGVIIKAGGGPPTAINIYALSDSFTINFAPEDENQDQNRYPKQEYSINLIKVAIFGNRSLEKIVNPDGG
;
A
#
# COMPACT_ATOMS: atom_id res chain seq x y z
N ARG A 1 2.49 15.12 -36.28
CA ARG A 1 2.89 15.00 -34.86
C ARG A 1 1.67 14.47 -34.13
N VAL A 2 1.64 13.17 -33.83
CA VAL A 2 0.54 12.56 -33.08
C VAL A 2 0.71 13.00 -31.64
N ASP A 3 -0.30 13.65 -31.10
CA ASP A 3 -0.32 14.10 -29.72
C ASP A 3 -0.42 12.86 -28.82
N ALA A 4 0.68 12.50 -28.15
CA ALA A 4 0.73 11.35 -27.25
C ALA A 4 -0.24 11.50 -26.06
N TYR A 5 -0.80 12.70 -25.83
CA TYR A 5 -1.81 12.94 -24.82
C TYR A 5 -3.23 12.56 -25.28
N SER A 6 -3.48 12.31 -26.57
CA SER A 6 -4.84 11.96 -27.05
C SER A 6 -5.22 10.49 -26.88
N PHE A 7 -4.28 9.63 -26.46
CA PHE A 7 -4.52 8.21 -26.17
C PHE A 7 -4.36 7.88 -24.68
N ALA A 8 -4.09 8.87 -23.83
CA ALA A 8 -4.25 8.69 -22.40
C ALA A 8 -5.75 8.65 -22.09
N CYS A 9 -6.34 7.46 -22.22
CA CYS A 9 -7.56 7.12 -21.50
C CYS A 9 -7.22 7.07 -20.00
N SER A 10 -6.88 8.23 -19.42
CA SER A 10 -6.98 8.45 -17.98
C SER A 10 -8.47 8.36 -17.67
N SER A 11 -8.87 7.35 -16.91
CA SER A 11 -10.25 7.23 -16.43
C SER A 11 -10.63 8.55 -15.76
N TYR A 12 -11.73 9.12 -16.21
CA TYR A 12 -12.20 10.49 -15.94
C TYR A 12 -12.50 10.80 -14.45
N THR A 13 -12.32 9.86 -13.52
CA THR A 13 -12.24 10.10 -12.07
C THR A 13 -11.51 8.95 -11.41
N ASP A 14 -10.48 9.21 -10.60
CA ASP A 14 -10.01 8.23 -9.62
C ASP A 14 -11.20 7.83 -8.73
N LYS A 15 -11.50 6.54 -8.67
CA LYS A 15 -12.65 6.02 -7.91
C LYS A 15 -12.16 5.31 -6.67
N ILE A 16 -12.59 5.81 -5.51
CA ILE A 16 -12.46 5.11 -4.23
C ILE A 16 -13.62 4.11 -4.15
N GLU A 17 -13.31 2.87 -3.79
CA GLU A 17 -14.27 1.78 -3.69
C GLU A 17 -14.34 1.27 -2.25
N GLU A 18 -15.54 0.86 -1.84
CA GLU A 18 -15.83 0.44 -0.48
C GLU A 18 -15.95 -1.08 -0.41
N TYR A 19 -15.24 -1.68 0.54
CA TYR A 19 -15.29 -3.11 0.80
C TYR A 19 -15.36 -3.38 2.30
N LEU A 20 -15.86 -4.55 2.68
CA LEU A 20 -15.78 -4.99 4.07
C LEU A 20 -14.38 -5.49 4.38
N TYR A 21 -13.90 -5.33 5.61
CA TYR A 21 -12.72 -6.03 6.10
C TYR A 21 -13.05 -6.77 7.40
N ASP A 22 -12.23 -7.76 7.75
CA ASP A 22 -12.38 -8.49 9.00
C ASP A 22 -11.27 -8.07 9.97
N PRO A 23 -11.59 -7.32 11.04
CA PRO A 23 -10.60 -6.87 12.01
C PRO A 23 -9.84 -8.01 12.70
N ALA A 24 -10.42 -9.22 12.76
CA ALA A 24 -9.76 -10.38 13.35
C ALA A 24 -8.65 -10.94 12.45
N ASN A 25 -8.77 -10.74 11.13
CA ASN A 25 -7.81 -11.25 10.15
C ASN A 25 -6.72 -10.23 9.83
N SER A 26 -7.11 -8.99 9.52
CA SER A 26 -6.14 -7.96 9.12
C SER A 26 -6.69 -6.54 9.28
N PHE A 27 -5.78 -5.58 9.50
CA PHE A 27 -6.09 -4.15 9.53
C PHE A 27 -5.50 -3.47 8.28
N PRO A 28 -6.32 -3.14 7.25
CA PRO A 28 -5.83 -2.79 5.92
C PRO A 28 -5.36 -1.32 5.79
N TYR A 29 -5.60 -0.47 6.79
CA TYR A 29 -5.32 0.96 6.70
C TYR A 29 -3.88 1.25 6.27
N LYS A 30 -3.73 2.08 5.22
CA LYS A 30 -2.45 2.54 4.65
C LYS A 30 -1.55 1.40 4.14
N ARG A 31 -2.17 0.37 3.56
CA ARG A 31 -1.50 -0.83 3.04
C ARG A 31 -2.01 -1.23 1.65
N GLY A 32 -1.19 -2.03 0.97
CA GLY A 32 -1.62 -2.82 -0.19
C GLY A 32 -2.64 -3.89 0.23
N VAL A 33 -3.71 -4.02 -0.56
CA VAL A 33 -4.82 -4.92 -0.28
C VAL A 33 -5.21 -5.74 -1.50
N LYS A 34 -5.79 -6.91 -1.24
CA LYS A 34 -6.39 -7.81 -2.22
C LYS A 34 -7.88 -8.00 -1.93
N LEU A 35 -8.63 -8.39 -2.95
CA LEU A 35 -10.04 -8.78 -2.79
C LEU A 35 -10.13 -10.26 -2.43
N VAL A 36 -10.94 -10.58 -1.43
CA VAL A 36 -11.21 -11.93 -0.96
C VAL A 36 -12.71 -12.17 -1.05
N PRO A 37 -13.19 -12.91 -2.07
CA PRO A 37 -14.59 -13.30 -2.14
C PRO A 37 -14.95 -14.20 -0.95
N LYS A 38 -16.02 -13.85 -0.24
CA LYS A 38 -16.73 -14.72 0.71
C LYS A 38 -18.15 -14.94 0.18
N GLU A 39 -18.89 -15.87 0.79
CA GLU A 39 -20.15 -16.43 0.25
C GLU A 39 -21.09 -15.39 -0.38
N ASN A 40 -21.35 -14.26 0.29
CA ASN A 40 -22.28 -13.23 -0.19
C ASN A 40 -21.68 -11.82 -0.29
N SER A 41 -20.36 -11.67 -0.12
CA SER A 41 -19.72 -10.35 -0.10
C SER A 41 -18.24 -10.43 -0.45
N ILE A 42 -17.69 -9.28 -0.87
CA ILE A 42 -16.26 -9.15 -1.15
C ILE A 42 -15.62 -8.46 0.04
N TYR A 43 -14.64 -9.14 0.63
CA TYR A 43 -13.79 -8.58 1.67
C TYR A 43 -12.49 -8.06 1.08
N VAL A 44 -11.82 -7.20 1.83
CA VAL A 44 -10.41 -6.87 1.62
C VAL A 44 -9.56 -7.44 2.73
N GLU A 45 -8.40 -7.93 2.33
CA GLU A 45 -7.32 -8.34 3.22
C GLU A 45 -6.01 -7.73 2.72
N VAL A 46 -4.99 -7.67 3.57
CA VAL A 46 -3.65 -7.23 3.15
C VAL A 46 -3.11 -8.14 2.03
N GLY A 47 -2.40 -7.54 1.08
CA GLY A 47 -1.88 -8.23 -0.10
C GLY A 47 -0.74 -7.48 -0.78
N ALA A 48 -0.13 -8.13 -1.77
CA ALA A 48 1.03 -7.64 -2.49
C ALA A 48 1.07 -8.16 -3.93
N ASP A 49 1.93 -7.53 -4.73
CA ASP A 49 2.30 -7.96 -6.08
C ASP A 49 1.09 -8.36 -6.96
N THR A 50 1.07 -9.58 -7.51
CA THR A 50 0.06 -10.04 -8.48
C THR A 50 -1.35 -10.12 -7.91
N ASP A 51 -1.48 -10.34 -6.61
CA ASP A 51 -2.76 -10.46 -5.93
C ASP A 51 -3.29 -9.10 -5.47
N MET A 52 -2.49 -8.04 -5.59
CA MET A 52 -2.88 -6.71 -5.14
C MET A 52 -3.99 -6.14 -6.04
N TYR A 53 -5.06 -5.71 -5.38
CA TYR A 53 -6.15 -4.99 -6.00
C TYR A 53 -5.92 -3.48 -5.98
N GLY A 54 -5.44 -2.96 -4.85
CA GLY A 54 -5.33 -1.52 -4.64
C GLY A 54 -4.70 -1.19 -3.30
N ILE A 55 -4.80 0.08 -2.93
CA ILE A 55 -4.29 0.64 -1.68
C ILE A 55 -5.48 1.03 -0.82
N CYS A 56 -5.54 0.52 0.41
CA CYS A 56 -6.53 0.99 1.37
C CYS A 56 -6.06 2.33 1.96
N VAL A 57 -6.80 3.39 1.66
CA VAL A 57 -6.45 4.76 2.01
C VAL A 57 -7.05 5.21 3.33
N ASP A 58 -8.19 4.61 3.71
CA ASP A 58 -8.93 4.88 4.94
C ASP A 58 -9.78 3.67 5.37
N VAL A 59 -10.19 3.64 6.65
CA VAL A 59 -11.08 2.62 7.22
C VAL A 59 -12.11 3.25 8.16
N CYS A 60 -13.33 2.73 8.14
CA CYS A 60 -14.31 2.96 9.19
C CYS A 60 -14.35 1.73 10.10
N GLU A 61 -13.77 1.85 11.29
CA GLU A 61 -13.70 0.75 12.26
C GLU A 61 -15.08 0.33 12.79
N PHE A 62 -16.04 1.26 12.86
CA PHE A 62 -17.39 0.96 13.34
C PHE A 62 -18.16 0.05 12.38
N SER A 63 -18.12 0.33 11.07
CA SER A 63 -18.81 -0.46 10.05
C SER A 63 -17.94 -1.57 9.45
N CYS A 64 -16.67 -1.66 9.85
CA CYS A 64 -15.68 -2.54 9.23
C CYS A 64 -15.56 -2.31 7.71
N THR A 65 -15.65 -1.05 7.28
CA THR A 65 -15.54 -0.65 5.86
C THR A 65 -14.13 -0.15 5.57
N ALA A 66 -13.52 -0.64 4.50
CA ALA A 66 -12.27 -0.13 3.96
C ALA A 66 -12.52 0.65 2.68
N TYR A 67 -11.87 1.81 2.57
CA TYR A 67 -11.87 2.65 1.38
C TYR A 67 -10.60 2.35 0.59
N VAL A 68 -10.77 1.80 -0.61
CA VAL A 68 -9.69 1.28 -1.44
C VAL A 68 -9.61 2.07 -2.73
N LEU A 69 -8.41 2.55 -3.04
CA LEU A 69 -8.09 3.07 -4.36
C LEU A 69 -7.52 1.92 -5.21
N PRO A 70 -8.21 1.48 -6.27
CA PRO A 70 -7.71 0.42 -7.15
C PRO A 70 -6.36 0.78 -7.78
N ILE A 71 -5.50 -0.22 -7.99
CA ILE A 71 -4.14 -0.04 -8.50
C ILE A 71 -4.10 0.44 -9.96
N THR A 72 -5.22 0.32 -10.68
CA THR A 72 -5.38 0.89 -12.02
C THR A 72 -5.41 2.43 -12.00
N ASN A 73 -5.60 3.04 -10.83
CA ASN A 73 -5.46 4.46 -10.61
C ASN A 73 -4.04 4.78 -10.11
N ASN A 74 -3.58 6.00 -10.37
CA ASN A 74 -2.33 6.46 -9.77
C ASN A 74 -2.57 6.82 -8.30
N PHE A 75 -1.65 6.43 -7.42
CA PHE A 75 -1.71 6.80 -6.01
C PHE A 75 -0.52 7.67 -5.63
N GLU A 76 -0.79 8.77 -4.93
CA GLU A 76 0.21 9.54 -4.22
C GLU A 76 -0.24 9.74 -2.77
N GLY A 77 0.59 9.34 -1.81
CA GLY A 77 0.23 9.50 -0.40
C GLY A 77 1.19 8.83 0.57
N TYR A 78 0.88 8.97 1.86
CA TYR A 78 1.64 8.31 2.92
C TYR A 78 1.19 6.86 3.09
N LEU A 79 2.14 5.94 3.21
CA LEU A 79 1.90 4.53 3.56
C LEU A 79 2.81 4.09 4.71
N VAL A 80 2.44 2.97 5.34
CA VAL A 80 3.21 2.39 6.44
C VAL A 80 4.44 1.67 5.89
N THR A 81 5.58 1.88 6.54
CA THR A 81 6.81 1.12 6.34
C THR A 81 7.32 0.57 7.68
N ARG A 82 8.13 -0.49 7.65
CA ARG A 82 8.91 -0.94 8.82
C ARG A 82 10.37 -0.50 8.77
N ASN A 83 10.80 0.06 7.63
CA ASN A 83 12.16 0.53 7.44
C ASN A 83 12.20 2.05 7.63
N PRO A 84 12.84 2.55 8.71
CA PRO A 84 12.96 3.98 9.00
C PRO A 84 14.08 4.67 8.21
N SER A 85 14.80 3.95 7.35
CA SER A 85 15.96 4.44 6.62
C SER A 85 15.76 4.50 5.11
N ILE A 86 14.52 4.45 4.64
CA ILE A 86 14.22 4.63 3.20
C ILE A 86 14.44 6.10 2.84
N LYS A 87 15.10 6.33 1.71
CA LYS A 87 15.39 7.67 1.18
C LYS A 87 14.53 8.03 -0.01
N ILE A 88 14.29 9.33 -0.18
CA ILE A 88 13.62 9.87 -1.36
C ILE A 88 14.30 9.36 -2.65
N GLY A 89 13.49 9.03 -3.66
CA GLY A 89 13.95 8.52 -4.95
C GLY A 89 14.27 7.02 -4.98
N GLU A 90 14.28 6.32 -3.84
CA GLU A 90 14.44 4.87 -3.84
C GLU A 90 13.25 4.15 -4.47
N ILE A 91 13.55 3.07 -5.18
CA ILE A 91 12.55 2.14 -5.73
C ILE A 91 12.08 1.23 -4.59
N LEU A 92 10.78 1.12 -4.46
CA LEU A 92 10.12 0.43 -3.36
C LEU A 92 9.30 -0.76 -3.86
N ASP A 93 8.88 -1.57 -2.91
CA ASP A 93 8.00 -2.71 -3.13
C ASP A 93 7.01 -2.83 -1.96
N ILE A 94 5.99 -3.67 -2.11
CA ILE A 94 5.02 -4.00 -1.07
C ILE A 94 5.20 -5.46 -0.68
N ASN A 95 5.42 -5.73 0.61
CA ASN A 95 5.47 -7.11 1.09
C ASN A 95 4.07 -7.71 1.30
N ASN A 96 3.99 -9.02 1.52
CA ASN A 96 2.74 -9.76 1.72
C ASN A 96 1.82 -9.25 2.85
N ASN A 97 2.31 -8.38 3.75
CA ASN A 97 1.51 -7.72 4.77
C ASN A 97 0.96 -6.35 4.32
N GLY A 98 1.09 -6.02 3.02
CA GLY A 98 0.71 -4.76 2.43
C GLY A 98 1.58 -3.58 2.84
N VAL A 99 2.77 -3.82 3.39
CA VAL A 99 3.66 -2.76 3.94
C VAL A 99 4.75 -2.42 2.93
N ILE A 100 5.06 -1.11 2.82
CA ILE A 100 6.17 -0.62 1.99
C ILE A 100 7.50 -1.15 2.50
N ILE A 101 8.32 -1.64 1.58
CA ILE A 101 9.71 -2.07 1.80
C ILE A 101 10.60 -1.49 0.69
N LYS A 102 11.91 -1.49 0.92
CA LYS A 102 12.88 -1.19 -0.14
C LYS A 102 12.91 -2.36 -1.13
N ALA A 103 12.89 -2.07 -2.43
CA ALA A 103 12.93 -3.12 -3.45
C ALA A 103 14.28 -3.86 -3.43
N GLY A 104 14.25 -5.18 -3.59
CA GLY A 104 15.43 -6.04 -3.54
C GLY A 104 16.23 -6.17 -4.84
N GLY A 105 15.86 -5.44 -5.90
CA GLY A 105 16.50 -5.56 -7.22
C GLY A 105 16.04 -6.76 -8.05
N GLY A 106 14.86 -7.31 -7.77
CA GLY A 106 14.21 -8.36 -8.57
C GLY A 106 13.65 -7.84 -9.90
N PRO A 107 13.08 -8.73 -10.73
CA PRO A 107 12.40 -8.32 -11.97
C PRO A 107 11.28 -7.31 -11.67
N PRO A 108 10.93 -6.44 -12.63
CA PRO A 108 9.87 -5.45 -12.46
C PRO A 108 8.59 -6.13 -11.99
N THR A 109 8.05 -5.69 -10.86
CA THR A 109 6.72 -6.12 -10.39
C THR A 109 5.65 -5.46 -11.28
N ALA A 110 4.41 -5.94 -11.21
CA ALA A 110 3.29 -5.32 -11.93
C ALA A 110 2.96 -3.89 -11.42
N ILE A 111 3.70 -3.40 -10.43
CA ILE A 111 3.41 -2.18 -9.67
C ILE A 111 4.71 -1.40 -9.48
N ASN A 112 4.78 -0.20 -10.03
CA ASN A 112 5.95 0.66 -9.85
C ASN A 112 5.73 1.56 -8.64
N ILE A 113 6.67 1.56 -7.69
CA ILE A 113 6.58 2.35 -6.46
C ILE A 113 7.87 3.14 -6.24
N TYR A 114 7.74 4.44 -5.98
CA TYR A 114 8.86 5.34 -5.73
C TYR A 114 8.66 6.13 -4.44
N ALA A 115 9.73 6.28 -3.67
CA ALA A 115 9.78 7.16 -2.52
C ALA A 115 9.73 8.63 -2.95
N LEU A 116 8.73 9.38 -2.48
CA LEU A 116 8.63 10.84 -2.63
C LEU A 116 9.15 11.61 -1.40
N SER A 117 9.50 10.90 -0.34
CA SER A 117 10.12 11.45 0.86
C SER A 117 11.09 10.44 1.47
N ASP A 118 11.94 10.93 2.37
CA ASP A 118 12.56 10.06 3.37
C ASP A 118 11.45 9.48 4.27
N SER A 119 11.65 8.25 4.76
CA SER A 119 10.77 7.71 5.80
C SER A 119 10.99 8.43 7.13
N PHE A 120 9.92 8.61 7.91
CA PHE A 120 9.96 9.25 9.21
C PHE A 120 9.11 8.48 10.23
N THR A 121 9.44 8.67 11.52
CA THR A 121 8.79 7.99 12.63
C THR A 121 7.87 8.94 13.37
N ILE A 122 6.64 8.52 13.64
CA ILE A 122 5.75 9.14 14.61
C ILE A 122 5.81 8.31 15.89
N ASN A 123 6.16 8.96 17.01
CA ASN A 123 6.19 8.35 18.34
C ASN A 123 4.95 8.78 19.13
N PHE A 124 4.19 7.82 19.63
CA PHE A 124 2.99 8.02 20.44
C PHE A 124 3.28 7.74 21.92
N ALA A 125 4.42 8.23 22.43
CA ALA A 125 4.73 8.09 23.85
C ALA A 125 3.69 8.84 24.69
N PRO A 126 3.14 8.25 25.77
CA PRO A 126 2.31 9.01 26.70
C PRO A 126 3.17 10.09 27.36
N GLU A 127 2.68 11.34 27.36
CA GLU A 127 3.35 12.50 27.98
C GLU A 127 3.33 12.44 29.51
N ASP A 128 2.70 11.44 30.13
CA ASP A 128 2.56 11.34 31.58
C ASP A 128 3.87 10.93 32.27
N GLU A 129 4.60 11.93 32.77
CA GLU A 129 5.77 11.79 33.65
C GLU A 129 5.44 11.06 34.99
N ASN A 130 4.16 10.82 35.29
CA ASN A 130 3.69 10.21 36.55
C ASN A 130 3.23 8.74 36.41
N GLN A 131 3.48 8.06 35.27
CA GLN A 131 3.17 6.63 35.17
C GLN A 131 4.12 5.80 36.05
N ASP A 132 3.55 5.11 37.05
CA ASP A 132 4.21 4.06 37.81
C ASP A 132 4.73 2.98 36.84
N GLN A 133 6.00 3.07 36.46
CA GLN A 133 6.67 2.19 35.49
C GLN A 133 6.67 0.71 35.91
N ASN A 134 6.37 0.43 37.19
CA ASN A 134 6.22 -0.92 37.73
C ASN A 134 4.86 -1.57 37.43
N ARG A 135 3.83 -0.79 37.05
CA ARG A 135 2.46 -1.29 36.82
C ARG A 135 2.10 -1.41 35.34
N TYR A 136 2.66 -0.55 34.50
CA TYR A 136 2.49 -0.60 33.05
C TYR A 136 3.86 -0.39 32.38
N PRO A 137 4.44 -1.39 31.71
CA PRO A 137 5.67 -1.18 30.96
C PRO A 137 5.45 -0.09 29.92
N LYS A 138 6.37 0.88 29.83
CA LYS A 138 6.33 1.95 28.83
C LYS A 138 6.27 1.34 27.43
N GLN A 139 5.09 1.31 26.82
CA GLN A 139 4.92 0.85 25.45
C GLN A 139 5.20 2.02 24.53
N GLU A 140 6.40 2.02 23.93
CA GLU A 140 6.75 2.95 22.87
C GLU A 140 6.04 2.54 21.59
N TYR A 141 4.82 3.04 21.41
CA TYR A 141 4.12 2.90 20.15
C TYR A 141 4.74 3.87 19.13
N SER A 142 5.38 3.33 18.10
CA SER A 142 5.90 4.12 16.99
C SER A 142 5.44 3.57 15.65
N ILE A 143 5.19 4.46 14.69
CA ILE A 143 4.81 4.10 13.32
C ILE A 143 5.76 4.82 12.38
N ASN A 144 6.33 4.08 11.43
CA ASN A 144 7.10 4.69 10.34
C ASN A 144 6.20 4.89 9.13
N LEU A 145 6.25 6.09 8.57
CA LEU A 145 5.51 6.49 7.39
C LEU A 145 6.47 6.97 6.30
N ILE A 146 6.03 6.84 5.06
CA ILE A 146 6.76 7.33 3.88
C ILE A 146 5.75 7.81 2.84
N LYS A 147 6.04 8.95 2.21
CA LYS A 147 5.27 9.42 1.06
C LYS A 147 5.73 8.66 -0.19
N VAL A 148 4.80 8.11 -0.95
CA VAL A 148 5.10 7.33 -2.16
C VAL A 148 4.24 7.76 -3.34
N ALA A 149 4.75 7.51 -4.55
CA ALA A 149 3.97 7.43 -5.77
C ALA A 149 3.87 5.98 -6.20
N ILE A 150 2.67 5.51 -6.53
CA ILE A 150 2.40 4.16 -7.02
C ILE A 150 1.70 4.27 -8.38
N PHE A 151 2.27 3.56 -9.35
CA PHE A 151 1.74 3.45 -10.71
C PHE A 151 1.50 1.97 -11.01
N GLY A 152 0.23 1.57 -11.09
CA GLY A 152 -0.10 0.22 -11.54
C GLY A 152 0.17 0.08 -13.03
N ASN A 153 0.98 -0.91 -13.38
CA ASN A 153 1.15 -1.33 -14.76
C ASN A 153 0.89 -2.83 -14.80
N ARG A 154 -0.38 -3.25 -14.88
CA ARG A 154 -0.77 -4.66 -15.06
C ARG A 154 -0.29 -5.28 -16.38
N SER A 155 0.66 -4.65 -17.07
CA SER A 155 1.37 -5.23 -18.21
C SER A 155 2.38 -6.24 -17.67
N LEU A 156 2.03 -7.53 -17.73
CA LEU A 156 2.99 -8.61 -17.62
C LEU A 156 4.02 -8.41 -18.74
N GLU A 157 5.30 -8.17 -18.41
CA GLU A 157 6.36 -8.33 -19.40
C GLU A 157 6.34 -9.80 -19.84
N LYS A 158 5.78 -10.05 -21.02
CA LYS A 158 5.86 -11.37 -21.65
C LYS A 158 7.32 -11.58 -21.99
N ILE A 159 7.99 -12.46 -21.26
CA ILE A 159 9.28 -13.00 -21.69
C ILE A 159 9.03 -13.67 -23.04
N VAL A 160 9.43 -13.01 -24.13
CA VAL A 160 9.42 -13.62 -25.46
C VAL A 160 10.62 -14.55 -25.49
N ASN A 161 10.38 -15.83 -25.22
CA ASN A 161 11.40 -16.84 -25.47
C ASN A 161 11.72 -16.80 -26.98
N PRO A 162 12.98 -16.62 -27.39
CA PRO A 162 13.35 -16.55 -28.81
C PRO A 162 13.11 -17.86 -29.59
N ASP A 163 12.84 -18.97 -28.89
CA ASP A 163 12.76 -20.29 -29.51
C ASP A 163 11.32 -20.65 -29.90
N GLY A 164 10.90 -20.07 -31.02
CA GLY A 164 9.68 -20.42 -31.73
C GLY A 164 9.87 -20.16 -33.24
N GLY A 165 10.94 -20.74 -33.80
CA GLY A 165 11.16 -20.86 -35.24
C GLY A 165 10.63 -22.17 -35.78
#